data_AF-A0A9W8MDJ8-F1
#
_entry.id   AF-A0A9W8MDJ8-F1
#
_cell.length_a   1.000
_cell.length_b   1.000
_cell.length_c   1.000
_cell.angle_alpha   90.00
_cell.angle_beta   90.00
_cell.angle_gamma   90.00
#
_symmetry.space_group_name_H-M   'P 1'
#
loop_
_entity.id
_entity.type
_entity.pdbx_description
1 polymer ?
#
loop_
_entity_poly.entity_id
_entity_poly.type
_entity_poly.pdbx_seq_one_letter_code
_entity_poly.pdbx_strand_id
1 'polypeptide(L)'
;MSTFKRLSASRVSFRWFPNRVDTRVILKCYGDPISKFSSARQLLCSLRDAIEGHKRLLENGVLNRDVSIQNILRGSPRAEPGDRGILIDLDMAIRYGVDSGNPTDWRIGTCLYQSVMVLSSRNMPEPLVHDHLDDLESFLYVLTYVIHVYDSQGVFHSIPNPLQLWNKCGDDHGILATLKESFLAQESIPMDISSRWPDPCLRVFHDFRSFIQSCVHAKIAIIHRKPVDGRDILKSLRLCAEDHYDHVLRLFDEGIAVLEKAENAGAAGFGTPPPPPPASTSALHSTMQRSPLKRSSDDYPDAQPAAKRPNPPRIIRNPRSPR
;
A
#
# COMPACT_ATOMS: atom_id res chain seq x y z
N MET A 1 24.95 76.73 16.72
CA MET A 1 24.88 75.85 15.54
C MET A 1 25.18 74.43 15.99
N SER A 2 24.15 73.60 16.18
CA SER A 2 24.30 72.19 16.57
C SER A 2 23.64 71.33 15.49
N THR A 3 24.44 70.47 14.88
CA THR A 3 24.09 69.66 13.71
C THR A 3 23.38 68.39 14.18
N PHE A 4 22.05 68.32 14.01
CA PHE A 4 21.29 67.09 14.26
C PHE A 4 21.42 66.13 13.07
N LYS A 5 22.12 65.01 13.28
CA LYS A 5 22.13 63.86 12.36
C LYS A 5 20.74 63.20 12.36
N ARG A 6 20.11 63.15 11.19
CA ARG A 6 18.85 62.40 10.97
C ARG A 6 19.18 60.91 10.92
N LEU A 7 18.77 60.15 11.94
CA LEU A 7 18.81 58.69 11.91
C LEU A 7 17.78 58.19 10.89
N SER A 8 18.26 57.45 9.89
CA SER A 8 17.44 56.75 8.90
C SER A 8 16.71 55.59 9.58
N ALA A 9 15.38 55.64 9.63
CA ALA A 9 14.55 54.51 9.99
C ALA A 9 14.74 53.41 8.95
N SER A 10 15.40 52.32 9.35
CA SER A 10 15.43 51.06 8.60
C SER A 10 14.00 50.61 8.36
N ARG A 11 13.61 50.56 7.08
CA ARG A 11 12.39 49.89 6.62
C ARG A 11 12.45 48.44 7.09
N VAL A 12 11.68 48.11 8.12
CA VAL A 12 11.34 46.72 8.43
C VAL A 12 10.56 46.21 7.21
N SER A 13 11.22 45.38 6.42
CA SER A 13 10.61 44.61 5.35
C SER A 13 9.48 43.78 5.94
N PHE A 14 8.23 44.20 5.71
CA PHE A 14 7.06 43.36 5.93
C PHE A 14 7.22 42.14 5.04
N ARG A 15 7.58 41.00 5.64
CA ARG A 15 7.59 39.70 4.97
C ARG A 15 6.17 39.44 4.45
N TRP A 16 5.98 39.55 3.14
CA TRP A 16 4.75 39.17 2.46
C TRP A 16 4.53 37.67 2.67
N PHE A 17 3.50 37.30 3.44
CA PHE A 17 3.04 35.92 3.45
C PHE A 17 2.32 35.68 2.12
N PRO A 18 2.78 34.73 1.28
CA PRO A 18 2.06 34.42 0.05
C PRO A 18 0.68 33.88 0.40
N ASN A 19 -0.31 34.27 -0.41
CA ASN A 19 -1.66 33.73 -0.29
C ASN A 19 -1.61 32.22 -0.57
N ARG A 20 -2.13 31.41 0.34
CA ARG A 20 -2.15 29.95 0.22
C ARG A 20 -3.59 29.46 0.10
N VAL A 21 -3.81 28.53 -0.82
CA VAL A 21 -5.09 27.82 -0.97
C VAL A 21 -4.90 26.43 -0.36
N ASP A 22 -5.83 26.04 0.52
CA ASP A 22 -5.93 24.68 1.05
C ASP A 22 -6.94 23.91 0.19
N THR A 23 -6.53 22.77 -0.37
CA THR A 23 -7.38 21.90 -1.19
C THR A 23 -7.65 20.62 -0.43
N ARG A 24 -8.89 20.15 -0.43
CA ARG A 24 -9.30 18.94 0.28
C ARG A 24 -10.03 17.99 -0.66
N VAL A 25 -9.61 16.74 -0.63
CA VAL A 25 -10.28 15.63 -1.34
C VAL A 25 -10.95 14.76 -0.28
N ILE A 26 -12.24 14.47 -0.45
CA ILE A 26 -12.99 13.58 0.44
C ILE A 26 -13.15 12.25 -0.27
N LEU A 27 -12.59 11.20 0.32
CA LEU A 27 -12.64 9.83 -0.19
C LEU A 27 -13.52 8.96 0.72
N LYS A 28 -14.00 7.83 0.19
CA LYS A 28 -14.68 6.81 1.01
C LYS A 28 -13.71 6.32 2.09
N CYS A 29 -14.18 6.25 3.33
CA CYS A 29 -13.40 5.63 4.40
C CYS A 29 -13.37 4.11 4.18
N TYR A 30 -12.16 3.56 4.07
CA TYR A 30 -11.92 2.12 4.04
C TYR A 30 -11.46 1.63 5.41
N GLY A 31 -11.10 0.34 5.50
CA GLY A 31 -10.62 -0.26 6.73
C GLY A 31 -9.23 0.20 7.14
N ASP A 32 -8.69 -0.48 8.14
CA ASP A 32 -7.33 -0.27 8.63
C ASP A 32 -6.27 -0.56 7.57
N PRO A 33 -5.03 -0.04 7.75
CA PRO A 33 -3.88 -0.43 6.94
C PRO A 33 -3.71 -1.95 6.87
N ILE A 34 -3.16 -2.44 5.76
CA ILE A 34 -3.01 -3.88 5.52
C ILE A 34 -2.18 -4.57 6.61
N SER A 35 -1.29 -3.84 7.30
CA SER A 35 -0.51 -4.35 8.43
C SER A 35 -1.34 -4.84 9.62
N LYS A 36 -2.63 -4.50 9.70
CA LYS A 36 -3.55 -4.98 10.74
C LYS A 36 -4.36 -6.20 10.31
N PHE A 37 -3.91 -6.98 9.32
CA PHE A 37 -4.58 -8.22 8.94
C PHE A 37 -4.68 -9.20 10.13
N SER A 38 -5.71 -10.04 10.15
CA SER A 38 -5.94 -11.02 11.23
C SER A 38 -5.85 -12.46 10.76
N SER A 39 -5.63 -12.69 9.46
CA SER A 39 -5.39 -14.02 8.90
C SER A 39 -4.62 -13.96 7.59
N ALA A 40 -3.89 -15.03 7.28
CA ALA A 40 -3.20 -15.23 6.01
C ALA A 40 -4.14 -15.05 4.80
N ARG A 41 -5.36 -15.59 4.87
CA ARG A 41 -6.35 -15.43 3.80
C ARG A 41 -6.74 -13.97 3.61
N GLN A 42 -6.96 -13.23 4.69
CA GLN A 42 -7.30 -11.81 4.61
C GLN A 42 -6.16 -11.00 3.99
N LEU A 43 -4.90 -11.29 4.34
CA LEU A 43 -3.75 -10.64 3.72
C LEU A 43 -3.71 -10.88 2.21
N LEU A 44 -3.79 -12.15 1.76
CA LEU A 44 -3.74 -12.47 0.34
C LEU A 44 -4.92 -11.86 -0.43
N CYS A 45 -6.13 -11.91 0.13
CA CYS A 45 -7.30 -11.27 -0.48
C CYS A 45 -7.12 -9.75 -0.62
N SER A 46 -6.55 -9.11 0.40
CA SER A 46 -6.33 -7.66 0.39
C SER A 46 -5.26 -7.26 -0.64
N LEU A 47 -4.14 -7.98 -0.70
CA LEU A 47 -3.10 -7.72 -1.70
C LEU A 47 -3.60 -7.99 -3.12
N ARG A 48 -4.32 -9.10 -3.33
CA ARG A 48 -4.91 -9.45 -4.63
C ARG A 48 -5.85 -8.35 -5.13
N ASP A 49 -6.77 -7.89 -4.29
CA ASP A 49 -7.73 -6.86 -4.68
C ASP A 49 -7.05 -5.48 -4.87
N ALA A 50 -5.98 -5.18 -4.11
CA ALA A 50 -5.19 -3.96 -4.32
C ALA A 50 -4.39 -3.99 -5.64
N ILE A 51 -3.83 -5.14 -6.03
CA ILE A 51 -3.14 -5.34 -7.32
C ILE A 51 -4.13 -5.20 -8.48
N GLU A 52 -5.32 -5.78 -8.34
CA GLU A 52 -6.42 -5.60 -9.31
C GLU A 52 -6.85 -4.13 -9.41
N GLY A 53 -6.94 -3.43 -8.28
CA GLY A 53 -7.19 -1.99 -8.26
C GLY A 53 -6.09 -1.19 -8.99
N HIS A 54 -4.83 -1.59 -8.84
CA HIS A 54 -3.70 -1.02 -9.56
C HIS A 54 -3.76 -1.29 -11.08
N LYS A 55 -4.15 -2.51 -11.50
CA LYS A 55 -4.44 -2.84 -12.91
C LYS A 55 -5.46 -1.85 -13.50
N ARG A 56 -6.58 -1.64 -12.81
CA ARG A 56 -7.64 -0.71 -13.24
C ARG A 56 -7.18 0.75 -13.29
N LEU A 57 -6.30 1.18 -12.38
CA LEU A 57 -5.68 2.51 -12.46
C LEU A 57 -4.87 2.64 -13.76
N LEU A 58 -4.05 1.64 -14.07
CA LEU A 58 -3.22 1.64 -15.27
C LEU A 58 -4.07 1.67 -16.56
N GLU A 59 -5.15 0.88 -16.61
CA GLU A 59 -6.12 0.88 -17.72
C GLU A 59 -6.76 2.26 -17.94
N ASN A 60 -6.92 3.04 -16.86
CA ASN A 60 -7.39 4.42 -16.92
C ASN A 60 -6.27 5.44 -17.12
N GLY A 61 -5.07 5.00 -17.48
CA GLY A 61 -3.92 5.85 -17.76
C GLY A 61 -3.29 6.46 -16.51
N VAL A 62 -3.37 5.81 -15.35
CA VAL A 62 -2.76 6.27 -14.09
C VAL A 62 -1.74 5.26 -13.58
N LEU A 63 -0.50 5.71 -13.36
CA LEU A 63 0.55 4.92 -12.73
C LEU A 63 0.78 5.45 -11.30
N ASN A 64 0.81 4.58 -10.28
CA ASN A 64 0.75 4.99 -8.87
C ASN A 64 2.09 5.51 -8.36
N ARG A 65 3.19 4.78 -8.59
CA ARG A 65 4.57 5.13 -8.20
C ARG A 65 4.90 5.22 -6.70
N ASP A 66 3.95 5.01 -5.80
CA ASP A 66 4.18 4.99 -4.35
C ASP A 66 3.38 3.90 -3.63
N VAL A 67 3.47 2.68 -4.17
CA VAL A 67 2.93 1.49 -3.52
C VAL A 67 3.74 1.21 -2.24
N SER A 68 3.07 1.27 -1.09
CA SER A 68 3.65 1.05 0.22
C SER A 68 2.67 0.31 1.14
N ILE A 69 3.15 -0.24 2.26
CA ILE A 69 2.28 -0.91 3.23
C ILE A 69 1.26 0.06 3.85
N GLN A 70 1.59 1.35 3.93
CA GLN A 70 0.69 2.40 4.43
C GLN A 70 -0.41 2.76 3.43
N ASN A 71 -0.11 2.61 2.13
CA ASN A 71 -1.00 2.99 1.04
C ASN A 71 -1.92 1.84 0.59
N ILE A 72 -1.86 0.68 1.26
CA ILE A 72 -2.80 -0.42 1.03
C ILE A 72 -3.67 -0.59 2.26
N LEU A 73 -4.96 -0.31 2.10
CA LEU A 73 -5.96 -0.47 3.14
C LEU A 73 -6.73 -1.78 2.96
N ARG A 74 -7.22 -2.32 4.06
CA ARG A 74 -8.20 -3.40 4.03
C ARG A 74 -9.56 -2.88 3.59
N GLY A 75 -10.29 -3.72 2.89
CA GLY A 75 -11.72 -3.56 2.70
C GLY A 75 -12.47 -3.60 4.04
N SER A 76 -13.72 -3.15 4.01
CA SER A 76 -14.61 -3.31 5.17
C SER A 76 -14.77 -4.79 5.54
N PRO A 77 -15.13 -5.15 6.79
CA PRO A 77 -15.32 -6.55 7.17
C PRO A 77 -16.35 -7.33 6.33
N ARG A 78 -17.23 -6.63 5.62
CA ARG A 78 -18.23 -7.19 4.70
C ARG A 78 -17.95 -6.84 3.23
N ALA A 79 -16.70 -6.52 2.90
CA ALA A 79 -16.33 -6.23 1.53
C ALA A 79 -16.48 -7.49 0.68
N GLU A 80 -17.16 -7.35 -0.46
CA GLU A 80 -17.27 -8.38 -1.46
C GLU A 80 -15.91 -8.64 -2.14
N PRO A 81 -15.70 -9.82 -2.75
CA PRO A 81 -14.52 -10.07 -3.57
C PRO A 81 -14.30 -8.96 -4.61
N GLY A 82 -13.08 -8.41 -4.66
CA GLY A 82 -12.74 -7.26 -5.49
C GLY A 82 -12.60 -5.95 -4.71
N ASP A 83 -13.16 -5.86 -3.50
CA ASP A 83 -13.11 -4.68 -2.62
C ASP A 83 -12.42 -4.98 -1.26
N ARG A 84 -11.77 -6.14 -1.11
CA ARG A 84 -11.16 -6.56 0.17
C ARG A 84 -9.82 -5.91 0.44
N GLY A 85 -9.23 -5.24 -0.55
CA GLY A 85 -8.05 -4.40 -0.40
C GLY A 85 -8.07 -3.24 -1.36
N ILE A 86 -7.59 -2.09 -0.90
CA ILE A 86 -7.75 -0.81 -1.57
C ILE A 86 -6.40 -0.11 -1.61
N LEU A 87 -5.88 0.10 -2.81
CA LEU A 87 -4.73 0.97 -3.02
C LEU A 87 -5.20 2.43 -2.96
N ILE A 88 -4.63 3.19 -2.04
CA ILE A 88 -4.86 4.62 -1.87
C ILE A 88 -3.58 5.40 -2.22
N ASP A 89 -3.65 6.72 -2.02
CA ASP A 89 -2.57 7.66 -2.24
C ASP A 89 -2.11 7.74 -3.71
N LEU A 90 -2.54 8.80 -4.38
CA LEU A 90 -2.21 9.10 -5.76
C LEU A 90 -1.40 10.40 -5.87
N ASP A 91 -0.83 10.88 -4.77
CA ASP A 91 -0.10 12.16 -4.76
C ASP A 91 1.17 12.10 -5.63
N MET A 92 1.77 10.92 -5.76
CA MET A 92 2.94 10.64 -6.60
C MET A 92 2.57 10.08 -7.99
N ALA A 93 1.27 9.90 -8.26
CA ALA A 93 0.81 9.27 -9.48
C ALA A 93 1.01 10.17 -10.71
N ILE A 94 1.19 9.55 -11.88
CA ILE A 94 1.35 10.25 -13.16
C ILE A 94 0.32 9.76 -14.18
N ARG A 95 0.07 10.57 -15.23
CA ARG A 95 -0.69 10.10 -16.38
C ARG A 95 0.19 9.18 -17.23
N TYR A 96 -0.07 7.89 -17.18
CA TYR A 96 0.63 6.90 -17.98
C TYR A 96 0.40 7.16 -19.48
N GLY A 97 1.44 7.04 -20.29
CA GLY A 97 1.42 7.37 -21.73
C GLY A 97 1.64 8.85 -22.06
N VAL A 98 1.22 9.77 -21.19
CA VAL A 98 1.38 11.23 -21.40
C VAL A 98 2.62 11.75 -20.68
N ASP A 99 2.72 11.51 -19.38
CA ASP A 99 3.81 11.98 -18.52
C ASP A 99 4.95 10.95 -18.41
N SER A 100 4.75 9.74 -18.96
CA SER A 100 5.71 8.62 -18.96
C SER A 100 6.91 8.84 -19.89
N GLY A 101 7.07 10.01 -20.50
CA GLY A 101 8.31 10.39 -21.18
C GLY A 101 9.38 10.92 -20.22
N ASN A 102 8.99 11.28 -18.99
CA ASN A 102 9.90 11.87 -18.03
C ASN A 102 10.87 10.82 -17.45
N PRO A 103 12.16 11.16 -17.31
CA PRO A 103 13.11 10.31 -16.60
C PRO A 103 12.61 9.97 -15.19
N THR A 104 12.85 8.73 -14.78
CA THR A 104 12.53 8.28 -13.42
C THR A 104 13.31 9.09 -12.39
N ASP A 105 12.60 9.59 -11.39
CA ASP A 105 13.18 10.26 -10.23
C ASP A 105 13.20 9.29 -9.04
N TRP A 106 14.39 8.82 -8.69
CA TRP A 106 14.63 7.94 -7.53
C TRP A 106 14.18 8.55 -6.20
N ARG A 107 13.92 9.85 -6.11
CA ARG A 107 13.44 10.50 -4.86
C ARG A 107 11.93 10.34 -4.65
N ILE A 108 11.21 9.85 -5.66
CA ILE A 108 9.75 9.71 -5.60
C ILE A 108 9.37 8.35 -5.03
N GLY A 109 8.50 8.37 -4.02
CA GLY A 109 7.95 7.20 -3.38
C GLY A 109 8.76 6.73 -2.16
N THR A 110 8.26 5.69 -1.51
CA THR A 110 8.84 5.16 -0.28
C THR A 110 10.02 4.22 -0.57
N CYS A 111 11.25 4.66 -0.25
CA CYS A 111 12.50 3.97 -0.61
C CYS A 111 12.54 2.46 -0.34
N LEU A 112 11.98 2.02 0.81
CA LEU A 112 11.90 0.60 1.17
C LEU A 112 11.15 -0.24 0.12
N TYR A 113 10.19 0.35 -0.60
CA TYR A 113 9.34 -0.32 -1.56
C TYR A 113 9.69 -0.01 -3.02
N GLN A 114 10.64 0.89 -3.31
CA GLN A 114 11.02 1.20 -4.68
C GLN A 114 11.65 0.00 -5.43
N SER A 115 11.40 -0.09 -6.74
CA SER A 115 12.00 -1.12 -7.60
C SER A 115 13.52 -0.96 -7.74
N VAL A 116 14.21 -2.05 -8.08
CA VAL A 116 15.63 -2.07 -8.46
C VAL A 116 15.91 -1.02 -9.53
N MET A 117 15.04 -0.92 -10.53
CA MET A 117 15.25 0.01 -11.65
C MET A 117 15.06 1.47 -11.26
N VAL A 118 14.11 1.77 -10.37
CA VAL A 118 13.90 3.11 -9.82
C VAL A 118 15.09 3.51 -8.95
N LEU A 119 15.57 2.63 -8.07
CA LEU A 119 16.73 2.88 -7.21
C LEU A 119 18.01 3.10 -8.03
N SER A 120 18.21 2.29 -9.07
CA SER A 120 19.37 2.39 -9.96
C SER A 120 19.39 3.66 -10.80
N SER A 121 18.23 4.30 -11.03
CA SER A 121 18.09 5.47 -11.89
C SER A 121 19.00 6.64 -11.50
N ARG A 122 19.37 6.77 -10.22
CA ARG A 122 20.29 7.79 -9.70
C ARG A 122 21.66 7.79 -10.39
N ASN A 123 22.17 6.60 -10.70
CA ASN A 123 23.53 6.40 -11.21
C ASN A 123 23.54 6.11 -12.73
N MET A 124 22.40 6.28 -13.39
CA MET A 124 22.20 5.93 -14.80
C MET A 124 22.16 7.19 -15.68
N PRO A 125 22.98 7.29 -16.74
CA PRO A 125 22.93 8.42 -17.68
C PRO A 125 21.57 8.55 -18.38
N GLU A 126 20.95 7.39 -18.69
CA GLU A 126 19.65 7.27 -19.34
C GLU A 126 18.81 6.29 -18.52
N PRO A 127 18.12 6.73 -17.46
CA PRO A 127 17.31 5.86 -16.64
C PRO A 127 16.07 5.39 -17.40
N LEU A 128 15.68 4.13 -17.18
CA LEU A 128 14.41 3.63 -17.69
C LEU A 128 13.27 4.37 -17.01
N VAL A 129 12.23 4.68 -17.77
CA VAL A 129 10.98 5.22 -17.24
C VAL A 129 10.29 4.17 -16.37
N HIS A 130 9.87 4.60 -15.17
CA HIS A 130 8.99 3.87 -14.26
C HIS A 130 7.74 3.38 -15.00
N ASP A 131 7.47 2.09 -14.94
CA ASP A 131 6.29 1.46 -15.52
C ASP A 131 5.57 0.54 -14.51
N HIS A 132 4.52 -0.15 -14.96
CA HIS A 132 3.69 -0.98 -14.10
C HIS A 132 4.45 -2.14 -13.45
N LEU A 133 5.55 -2.61 -14.05
CA LEU A 133 6.39 -3.66 -13.45
C LEU A 133 7.13 -3.15 -12.22
N ASP A 134 7.47 -1.85 -12.18
CA ASP A 134 8.10 -1.24 -11.01
C ASP A 134 7.11 -1.12 -9.84
N ASP A 135 5.84 -0.83 -10.13
CA ASP A 135 4.77 -0.85 -9.11
C ASP A 135 4.46 -2.29 -8.65
N LEU A 136 4.45 -3.28 -9.55
CA LEU A 136 4.30 -4.70 -9.18
C LEU A 136 5.47 -5.22 -8.31
N GLU A 137 6.70 -4.81 -8.61
CA GLU A 137 7.86 -5.08 -7.76
C GLU A 137 7.72 -4.43 -6.38
N SER A 138 7.11 -3.25 -6.31
CA SER A 138 6.79 -2.59 -5.04
C SER A 138 5.77 -3.40 -4.21
N PHE A 139 4.74 -3.98 -4.84
CA PHE A 139 3.82 -4.92 -4.18
C PHE A 139 4.54 -6.16 -3.63
N LEU A 140 5.51 -6.71 -4.37
CA LEU A 140 6.37 -7.79 -3.87
C LEU A 140 7.15 -7.36 -2.62
N TYR A 141 7.66 -6.13 -2.57
CA TYR A 141 8.36 -5.64 -1.38
C TYR A 141 7.44 -5.39 -0.19
N VAL A 142 6.18 -5.02 -0.41
CA VAL A 142 5.16 -5.02 0.65
C VAL A 142 4.95 -6.44 1.19
N LEU A 143 4.76 -7.44 0.31
CA LEU A 143 4.59 -8.82 0.72
C LEU A 143 5.85 -9.36 1.43
N THR A 144 7.04 -9.03 0.92
CA THR A 144 8.33 -9.34 1.56
C THR A 144 8.35 -8.81 2.99
N TYR A 145 8.04 -7.53 3.18
CA TYR A 145 8.01 -6.91 4.50
C TYR A 145 7.02 -7.65 5.43
N VAL A 146 5.82 -7.93 4.95
CA VAL A 146 4.80 -8.61 5.77
C VAL A 146 5.25 -10.02 6.18
N ILE A 147 5.72 -10.84 5.24
CA ILE A 147 6.15 -12.23 5.51
C ILE A 147 7.32 -12.28 6.50
N HIS A 148 8.25 -11.33 6.41
CA HIS A 148 9.43 -11.30 7.25
C HIS A 148 9.13 -10.77 8.66
N VAL A 149 8.22 -9.80 8.78
CA VAL A 149 7.99 -9.06 10.04
C VAL A 149 6.81 -9.60 10.84
N TYR A 150 5.81 -10.19 10.19
CA TYR A 150 4.59 -10.71 10.82
C TYR A 150 4.47 -12.23 10.65
N ASP A 151 3.58 -12.85 11.42
CA ASP A 151 3.09 -14.20 11.15
C ASP A 151 1.71 -14.22 10.47
N SER A 152 1.22 -15.41 10.17
CA SER A 152 -0.06 -15.63 9.50
C SER A 152 -1.30 -15.15 10.27
N GLN A 153 -1.17 -14.75 11.53
CA GLN A 153 -2.25 -14.17 12.34
C GLN A 153 -2.11 -12.66 12.51
N GLY A 154 -1.11 -12.04 11.85
CA GLY A 154 -0.87 -10.59 11.93
C GLY A 154 -0.11 -10.17 13.18
N VAL A 155 0.51 -11.10 13.91
CA VAL A 155 1.35 -10.75 15.07
C VAL A 155 2.70 -10.24 14.57
N PHE A 156 3.09 -9.06 15.03
CA PHE A 156 4.40 -8.47 14.77
C PHE A 156 5.49 -9.20 15.57
N HIS A 157 6.60 -9.52 14.91
CA HIS A 157 7.77 -10.13 15.55
C HIS A 157 8.91 -9.13 15.69
N SER A 158 9.75 -9.02 14.66
CA SER A 158 10.85 -8.06 14.60
C SER A 158 11.23 -7.81 13.14
N ILE A 159 11.91 -6.71 12.87
CA ILE A 159 12.44 -6.42 11.53
C ILE A 159 13.78 -7.17 11.39
N PRO A 160 13.92 -8.15 10.48
CA PRO A 160 15.16 -8.89 10.34
C PRO A 160 16.27 -8.04 9.69
N ASN A 161 17.52 -8.46 9.89
CA ASN A 161 18.72 -7.73 9.46
C ASN A 161 18.70 -7.29 7.98
N PRO A 162 18.26 -8.10 6.99
CA PRO A 162 18.20 -7.66 5.60
C PRO A 162 17.30 -6.44 5.41
N LEU A 163 16.11 -6.42 6.03
CA LEU A 163 15.17 -5.29 5.93
C LEU A 163 15.64 -4.08 6.74
N GLN A 164 16.32 -4.29 7.87
CA GLN A 164 16.99 -3.20 8.59
C GLN A 164 18.09 -2.57 7.73
N LEU A 165 18.86 -3.39 7.02
CA LEU A 165 19.90 -2.92 6.11
C LEU A 165 19.30 -2.13 4.96
N TRP A 166 18.17 -2.59 4.40
CA TRP A 166 17.45 -1.83 3.36
C TRP A 166 17.07 -0.43 3.84
N ASN A 167 16.48 -0.32 5.04
CA ASN A 167 16.15 0.97 5.63
C ASN A 167 17.38 1.86 5.86
N LYS A 168 18.49 1.28 6.35
CA LYS A 168 19.75 2.01 6.59
C LYS A 168 20.39 2.50 5.29
N CYS A 169 20.29 1.71 4.23
CA CYS A 169 20.81 2.06 2.90
C CYS A 169 19.86 2.94 2.09
N GLY A 170 18.77 3.44 2.68
CA GLY A 170 17.81 4.29 1.97
C GLY A 170 18.46 5.54 1.35
N ASP A 171 19.52 6.08 1.94
CA ASP A 171 20.24 7.23 1.37
C ASP A 171 21.23 6.85 0.24
N ASP A 172 21.62 5.57 0.16
CA ASP A 172 22.49 4.99 -0.87
C ASP A 172 21.71 4.02 -1.76
N HIS A 173 21.02 4.60 -2.75
CA HIS A 173 20.09 3.90 -3.62
C HIS A 173 20.79 2.84 -4.50
N GLY A 174 22.07 3.04 -4.81
CA GLY A 174 22.86 2.06 -5.57
C GLY A 174 23.12 0.79 -4.75
N ILE A 175 23.53 0.95 -3.49
CA ILE A 175 23.68 -0.19 -2.57
C ILE A 175 22.33 -0.89 -2.36
N LEU A 176 21.25 -0.13 -2.15
CA LEU A 176 19.92 -0.71 -1.96
C LEU A 176 19.44 -1.51 -3.18
N ALA A 177 19.69 -1.02 -4.39
CA ALA A 177 19.40 -1.75 -5.62
C ALA A 177 20.14 -3.09 -5.66
N THR A 178 21.45 -3.10 -5.38
CA THR A 178 22.26 -4.34 -5.35
C THR A 178 21.76 -5.34 -4.31
N LEU A 179 21.36 -4.86 -3.13
CA LEU A 179 20.79 -5.72 -2.07
C LEU A 179 19.45 -6.34 -2.50
N LYS A 180 18.61 -5.57 -3.19
CA LYS A 180 17.33 -6.03 -3.72
C LYS A 180 17.49 -7.01 -4.88
N GLU A 181 18.42 -6.77 -5.81
CA GLU A 181 18.80 -7.73 -6.85
C GLU A 181 19.28 -9.05 -6.23
N SER A 182 20.15 -8.98 -5.23
CA SER A 182 20.64 -10.15 -4.51
C SER A 182 19.51 -10.93 -3.82
N PHE A 183 18.54 -10.22 -3.25
CA PHE A 183 17.34 -10.83 -2.65
C PHE A 183 16.45 -11.52 -3.69
N LEU A 184 16.23 -10.91 -4.86
CA LEU A 184 15.46 -11.51 -5.95
C LEU A 184 16.11 -12.81 -6.45
N ALA A 185 17.44 -12.91 -6.36
CA ALA A 185 18.21 -14.10 -6.74
C ALA A 185 18.24 -15.22 -5.68
N GLN A 186 17.73 -14.99 -4.46
CA GLN A 186 17.66 -16.04 -3.45
C GLN A 186 16.60 -17.07 -3.85
N GLU A 187 16.88 -18.36 -3.63
CA GLU A 187 15.91 -19.43 -3.93
C GLU A 187 15.12 -19.84 -2.68
N SER A 188 15.74 -19.82 -1.50
CA SER A 188 15.12 -20.30 -0.27
C SER A 188 14.47 -19.20 0.57
N ILE A 189 13.51 -19.61 1.40
CA ILE A 189 12.92 -18.81 2.46
C ILE A 189 13.49 -19.34 3.79
N PRO A 190 14.04 -18.49 4.67
CA PRO A 190 14.55 -18.90 5.98
C PRO A 190 13.52 -19.70 6.80
N MET A 191 13.97 -20.73 7.54
CA MET A 191 13.09 -21.65 8.28
C MET A 191 12.27 -20.98 9.41
N ASP A 192 12.85 -19.97 10.04
CA ASP A 192 12.17 -19.13 11.04
C ASP A 192 11.00 -18.35 10.42
N ILE A 193 11.11 -17.99 9.14
CA ILE A 193 10.03 -17.34 8.40
C ILE A 193 9.02 -18.38 7.94
N SER A 194 9.45 -19.47 7.30
CA SER A 194 8.54 -20.47 6.74
C SER A 194 7.64 -21.11 7.79
N SER A 195 8.15 -21.36 9.00
CA SER A 195 7.37 -21.93 10.11
C SER A 195 6.20 -21.06 10.60
N ARG A 196 6.16 -19.76 10.27
CA ARG A 196 5.12 -18.80 10.68
C ARG A 196 3.97 -18.67 9.67
N TRP A 197 4.12 -19.25 8.49
CA TRP A 197 3.24 -19.04 7.34
C TRP A 197 2.73 -20.36 6.75
N PRO A 198 1.44 -20.46 6.40
CA PRO A 198 0.92 -21.57 5.62
C PRO A 198 1.65 -21.72 4.27
N ASP A 199 1.87 -22.96 3.82
CA ASP A 199 2.52 -23.23 2.53
C ASP A 199 1.90 -22.49 1.33
N PRO A 200 0.56 -22.29 1.23
CA PRO A 200 -0.01 -21.50 0.14
C PRO A 200 0.53 -20.07 0.08
N CYS A 201 0.78 -19.43 1.22
CA CYS A 201 1.33 -18.07 1.26
C CYS A 201 2.79 -18.04 0.79
N LEU A 202 3.57 -19.04 1.21
CA LEU A 202 4.98 -19.16 0.83
C LEU A 202 5.14 -19.45 -0.67
N ARG A 203 4.23 -20.24 -1.25
CA ARG A 203 4.17 -20.47 -2.71
C ARG A 203 3.88 -19.19 -3.47
N VAL A 204 2.82 -18.44 -3.10
CA VAL A 204 2.50 -17.14 -3.72
C VAL A 204 3.70 -16.19 -3.66
N PHE A 205 4.35 -16.09 -2.50
CA PHE A 205 5.52 -15.25 -2.33
C PHE A 205 6.70 -15.66 -3.21
N HIS A 206 7.02 -16.96 -3.23
CA HIS A 206 8.10 -17.50 -4.04
C HIS A 206 7.86 -17.27 -5.53
N ASP A 207 6.66 -17.59 -6.02
CA ASP A 207 6.34 -17.53 -7.44
C ASP A 207 6.22 -16.08 -7.92
N PHE A 208 5.68 -15.19 -7.08
CA PHE A 208 5.66 -13.77 -7.37
C PHE A 208 7.07 -13.18 -7.40
N ARG A 209 7.95 -13.58 -6.47
CA ARG A 209 9.37 -13.18 -6.50
C ARG A 209 10.07 -13.65 -7.77
N SER A 210 9.86 -14.90 -8.18
CA SER A 210 10.43 -15.47 -9.41
C SER A 210 9.97 -14.72 -10.68
N PHE A 211 8.69 -14.37 -10.73
CA PHE A 211 8.14 -13.54 -11.80
C PHE A 211 8.84 -12.17 -11.87
N ILE A 212 8.90 -11.45 -10.74
CA ILE A 212 9.55 -10.13 -10.67
C ILE A 212 11.04 -10.22 -11.01
N GLN A 213 11.74 -11.25 -10.53
CA GLN A 213 13.15 -11.48 -10.86
C GLN A 213 13.35 -11.57 -12.38
N SER A 214 12.48 -12.29 -13.08
CA SER A 214 12.53 -12.44 -14.54
C SER A 214 12.34 -11.10 -15.25
N CYS A 215 11.39 -10.27 -14.78
CA CYS A 215 11.16 -8.92 -15.31
C CYS A 215 12.37 -7.99 -15.08
N VAL A 216 12.94 -8.01 -13.87
CA VAL A 216 14.11 -7.21 -13.51
C VAL A 216 15.32 -7.61 -14.36
N HIS A 217 15.59 -8.91 -14.50
CA HIS A 217 16.65 -9.42 -15.36
C HIS A 217 16.48 -8.98 -16.83
N ALA A 218 15.25 -8.98 -17.35
CA ALA A 218 14.98 -8.48 -18.70
C ALA A 218 15.33 -6.99 -18.85
N LYS A 219 14.92 -6.14 -17.89
CA LYS A 219 15.26 -4.70 -17.88
C LYS A 219 16.77 -4.46 -17.76
N ILE A 220 17.45 -5.18 -16.85
CA ILE A 220 18.91 -5.13 -16.65
C ILE A 220 19.66 -5.55 -17.92
N ALA A 221 19.23 -6.62 -18.58
CA ALA A 221 19.86 -7.09 -19.82
C ALA A 221 19.81 -6.03 -20.93
N ILE A 222 18.71 -5.29 -21.06
CA ILE A 222 18.56 -4.21 -22.04
C ILE A 222 19.52 -3.06 -21.73
N ILE A 223 19.64 -2.68 -20.46
CA ILE A 223 20.55 -1.61 -20.03
C ILE A 223 22.01 -1.96 -20.29
N HIS A 224 22.46 -3.15 -19.89
CA HIS A 224 23.88 -3.49 -19.98
C HIS A 224 24.30 -3.87 -21.39
N ARG A 225 23.46 -4.59 -22.13
CA ARG A 225 23.80 -5.07 -23.48
C ARG A 225 23.55 -4.03 -24.56
N LYS A 226 22.70 -3.03 -24.29
CA LYS A 226 22.28 -1.98 -25.23
C LYS A 226 22.00 -2.52 -26.64
N PRO A 227 21.09 -3.51 -26.77
CA PRO A 227 20.79 -4.06 -28.09
C PRO A 227 20.17 -2.98 -28.98
N VAL A 228 20.38 -3.09 -30.30
CA VAL A 228 19.96 -2.08 -31.29
C VAL A 228 18.44 -1.82 -31.20
N ASP A 229 17.68 -2.87 -30.92
CA ASP A 229 16.22 -2.90 -30.77
C ASP A 229 15.76 -2.76 -29.30
N GLY A 230 16.63 -2.35 -28.37
CA GLY A 230 16.31 -2.30 -26.93
C GLY A 230 15.08 -1.46 -26.58
N ARG A 231 14.82 -0.38 -27.33
CA ARG A 231 13.61 0.43 -27.18
C ARG A 231 12.33 -0.34 -27.56
N ASP A 232 12.39 -1.14 -28.62
CA ASP A 232 11.26 -1.93 -29.08
C ASP A 232 11.01 -3.12 -28.14
N ILE A 233 12.08 -3.71 -27.59
CA ILE A 233 11.97 -4.74 -26.55
C ILE A 233 11.29 -4.18 -25.30
N LEU A 234 11.72 -3.02 -24.80
CA LEU A 234 11.08 -2.36 -23.64
C LEU A 234 9.62 -2.02 -23.92
N LYS A 235 9.33 -1.53 -25.12
CA LYS A 235 7.95 -1.24 -25.54
C LYS A 235 7.11 -2.52 -25.54
N SER A 236 7.64 -3.62 -26.07
CA SER A 236 6.95 -4.91 -26.12
C SER A 236 6.70 -5.47 -24.73
N LEU A 237 7.68 -5.39 -23.83
CA LEU A 237 7.52 -5.76 -22.43
C LEU A 237 6.40 -4.94 -21.76
N ARG A 238 6.31 -3.64 -22.06
CA ARG A 238 5.22 -2.80 -21.52
C ARG A 238 3.85 -3.12 -22.09
N LEU A 239 3.78 -3.56 -23.35
CA LEU A 239 2.51 -3.92 -24.01
C LEU A 239 1.91 -5.21 -23.45
N CYS A 240 2.70 -6.08 -22.83
CA CYS A 240 2.25 -7.28 -22.13
C CYS A 240 1.68 -6.99 -20.72
N ALA A 241 1.26 -5.75 -20.41
CA ALA A 241 0.80 -5.39 -19.08
C ALA A 241 -0.36 -6.28 -18.60
N GLU A 242 -1.34 -6.56 -19.45
CA GLU A 242 -2.48 -7.43 -19.13
C GLU A 242 -2.03 -8.82 -18.71
N ASP A 243 -1.16 -9.47 -19.50
CA ASP A 243 -0.60 -10.79 -19.20
C ASP A 243 0.17 -10.81 -17.87
N HIS A 244 0.90 -9.73 -17.57
CA HIS A 244 1.65 -9.59 -16.32
C HIS A 244 0.72 -9.55 -15.10
N TYR A 245 -0.35 -8.75 -15.14
CA TYR A 245 -1.32 -8.73 -14.04
C TYR A 245 -2.06 -10.05 -13.93
N ASP A 246 -2.51 -10.62 -15.04
CA ASP A 246 -3.25 -11.88 -15.03
C ASP A 246 -2.40 -13.03 -14.48
N HIS A 247 -1.10 -13.03 -14.76
CA HIS A 247 -0.16 -13.95 -14.14
C HIS A 247 -0.11 -13.75 -12.61
N VAL A 248 0.16 -12.53 -12.15
CA VAL A 248 0.30 -12.24 -10.71
C VAL A 248 -1.00 -12.52 -9.95
N LEU A 249 -2.14 -12.06 -10.46
CA LEU A 249 -3.46 -12.29 -9.85
C LEU A 249 -3.78 -13.78 -9.73
N ARG A 250 -3.44 -14.59 -10.74
CA ARG A 250 -3.62 -16.04 -10.70
C ARG A 250 -2.84 -16.69 -9.56
N LEU A 251 -1.60 -16.25 -9.29
CA LEU A 251 -0.82 -16.76 -8.16
C LEU A 251 -1.59 -16.56 -6.85
N PHE A 252 -2.12 -15.35 -6.63
CA PHE A 252 -2.91 -15.04 -5.45
C PHE A 252 -4.22 -15.82 -5.39
N ASP A 253 -4.95 -15.91 -6.50
CA ASP A 253 -6.23 -16.63 -6.57
C ASP A 253 -6.06 -18.12 -6.23
N GLU A 254 -5.00 -18.77 -6.73
CA GLU A 254 -4.64 -20.15 -6.39
C GLU A 254 -4.30 -20.30 -4.90
N GLY A 255 -3.48 -19.39 -4.35
CA GLY A 255 -3.14 -19.38 -2.93
C GLY A 255 -4.36 -19.21 -2.02
N ILE A 256 -5.26 -18.29 -2.36
CA ILE A 256 -6.51 -18.03 -1.65
C ILE A 256 -7.42 -19.27 -1.68
N ALA A 257 -7.60 -19.90 -2.86
CA ALA A 257 -8.44 -21.08 -3.00
C ALA A 257 -7.99 -22.25 -2.11
N VAL A 258 -6.68 -22.47 -1.98
CA VAL A 258 -6.14 -23.51 -1.09
C VAL A 258 -6.39 -23.19 0.39
N LEU A 259 -6.24 -21.93 0.81
CA LEU A 259 -6.55 -21.49 2.18
C LEU A 259 -8.04 -21.66 2.49
N GLU A 260 -8.93 -21.26 1.59
CA GLU A 260 -10.38 -21.40 1.77
C GLU A 260 -10.81 -22.86 1.92
N LYS A 261 -10.22 -23.75 1.10
CA LYS A 261 -10.46 -25.18 1.20
C LYS A 261 -10.03 -25.74 2.57
N ALA A 262 -8.89 -25.30 3.10
CA ALA A 262 -8.38 -25.71 4.40
C ALA A 262 -9.27 -25.22 5.56
N GLU A 263 -9.71 -23.95 5.51
CA GLU A 263 -10.64 -23.37 6.48
C GLU A 263 -11.98 -24.12 6.50
N ASN A 264 -12.54 -24.42 5.33
CA ASN A 264 -13.81 -25.16 5.20
C ASN A 264 -13.70 -26.62 5.67
N ALA A 265 -12.57 -27.30 5.41
CA ALA A 265 -12.33 -28.65 5.91
C ALA A 265 -12.20 -28.67 7.44
N GLY A 266 -11.53 -27.66 8.03
CA GLY A 266 -11.44 -27.49 9.48
C GLY A 266 -12.79 -27.26 10.14
N ALA A 267 -13.67 -26.47 9.52
CA ALA A 267 -15.03 -26.22 10.02
C ALA A 267 -15.94 -27.45 9.96
N ALA A 268 -15.80 -28.30 8.93
CA ALA A 268 -16.58 -29.54 8.78
C ALA A 268 -16.16 -30.65 9.76
N GLY A 269 -14.95 -30.59 10.33
CA GLY A 269 -14.44 -31.54 11.32
C GLY A 269 -15.01 -31.36 12.74
N PHE A 270 -15.64 -30.21 13.02
CA PHE A 270 -16.37 -29.97 14.27
C PHE A 270 -17.85 -30.35 14.12
N GLY A 271 -18.10 -31.65 13.89
CA GLY A 271 -19.45 -32.21 14.00
C GLY A 271 -20.03 -31.98 15.39
N THR A 272 -21.32 -31.66 15.46
CA THR A 272 -22.12 -31.44 16.68
C THR A 272 -21.76 -32.41 17.82
N PRO A 273 -21.56 -31.93 19.06
CA PRO A 273 -21.43 -32.82 20.21
C PRO A 273 -22.65 -33.74 20.29
N PRO A 274 -22.49 -35.04 20.61
CA PRO A 274 -23.63 -35.91 20.81
C PRO A 274 -24.55 -35.34 21.91
N PRO A 275 -25.87 -35.47 21.77
CA PRO A 275 -26.80 -34.97 22.77
C PRO A 275 -26.50 -35.64 24.12
N PRO A 276 -26.55 -34.89 25.24
CA PRO A 276 -26.36 -35.47 26.55
C PRO A 276 -27.44 -36.53 26.81
N PRO A 277 -27.10 -37.63 27.53
CA PRO A 277 -28.08 -38.64 27.91
C PRO A 277 -29.19 -38.04 28.77
N PRO A 278 -30.42 -38.57 28.71
CA PRO A 278 -31.56 -38.01 29.43
C PRO A 278 -31.30 -38.05 30.94
N ALA A 279 -31.31 -36.86 31.56
CA ALA A 279 -31.15 -36.70 33.00
C ALA A 279 -32.37 -37.26 33.73
N SER A 280 -32.13 -38.22 34.63
CA SER A 280 -33.12 -38.67 35.60
C SER A 280 -33.43 -37.54 36.59
N THR A 281 -34.70 -37.19 36.66
CA THR A 281 -35.26 -36.23 37.62
C THR A 281 -34.96 -36.65 39.06
N SER A 282 -34.21 -35.83 39.78
CA SER A 282 -34.34 -35.70 41.24
C SER A 282 -34.30 -34.22 41.59
N ALA A 283 -35.47 -33.72 42.00
CA ALA A 283 -35.66 -32.36 42.45
C ALA A 283 -35.17 -32.23 43.89
N LEU A 284 -34.33 -31.24 44.17
CA LEU A 284 -34.21 -30.64 45.50
C LEU A 284 -34.06 -29.12 45.34
N HIS A 285 -35.05 -28.43 45.89
CA HIS A 285 -35.14 -26.99 46.04
C HIS A 285 -34.00 -26.43 46.89
N SER A 286 -33.44 -25.29 46.50
CA SER A 286 -33.06 -24.25 47.47
C SER A 286 -33.03 -22.87 46.80
N THR A 287 -33.85 -22.00 47.37
CA THR A 287 -34.06 -20.57 47.15
C THR A 287 -32.81 -19.71 47.38
N MET A 288 -32.57 -18.70 46.53
CA MET A 288 -32.86 -17.29 46.88
C MET A 288 -32.43 -16.28 45.80
N GLN A 289 -33.41 -15.43 45.47
CA GLN A 289 -33.37 -14.00 45.17
C GLN A 289 -32.76 -13.45 43.86
N ARG A 290 -33.69 -12.90 43.06
CA ARG A 290 -33.54 -11.90 41.99
C ARG A 290 -33.13 -10.53 42.54
N SER A 291 -32.38 -9.74 41.77
CA SER A 291 -32.84 -8.44 41.25
C SER A 291 -32.02 -7.97 40.02
N PRO A 292 -32.56 -7.05 39.19
CA PRO A 292 -32.28 -6.95 37.76
C PRO A 292 -31.51 -5.67 37.37
N LEU A 293 -31.02 -5.59 36.12
CA LEU A 293 -31.01 -4.40 35.22
C LEU A 293 -30.22 -4.78 33.94
N LYS A 294 -30.85 -5.06 32.79
CA LYS A 294 -31.41 -4.18 31.75
C LYS A 294 -30.35 -3.78 30.68
N ARG A 295 -30.65 -4.20 29.45
CA ARG A 295 -29.99 -3.89 28.16
C ARG A 295 -30.14 -2.42 27.76
N SER A 296 -29.37 -2.09 26.70
CA SER A 296 -29.42 -0.97 25.75
C SER A 296 -28.50 0.20 26.14
N SER A 297 -27.83 0.91 25.24
CA SER A 297 -27.87 1.05 23.78
C SER A 297 -26.68 1.92 23.37
N ASP A 298 -26.44 1.99 22.06
CA ASP A 298 -25.62 2.98 21.36
C ASP A 298 -25.69 4.40 21.96
N ASP A 299 -24.53 5.07 22.05
CA ASP A 299 -24.40 6.53 21.99
C ASP A 299 -22.93 6.88 21.69
N TYR A 300 -22.62 7.06 20.40
CA TYR A 300 -21.49 7.90 19.97
C TYR A 300 -21.98 9.35 20.00
N PRO A 301 -21.24 10.29 20.61
CA PRO A 301 -21.70 11.68 20.68
C PRO A 301 -21.68 12.32 19.29
N ASP A 302 -22.88 12.58 18.79
CA ASP A 302 -23.20 13.39 17.63
C ASP A 302 -22.94 14.87 17.97
N ALA A 303 -21.69 15.30 17.83
CA ALA A 303 -21.30 16.69 18.02
C ALA A 303 -20.33 17.14 16.91
N GLN A 304 -20.91 17.54 15.77
CA GLN A 304 -20.21 18.42 14.83
C GLN A 304 -19.86 19.75 15.54
N PRO A 305 -18.63 20.25 15.45
CA PRO A 305 -18.34 21.62 15.90
C PRO A 305 -19.11 22.62 15.03
N ALA A 306 -19.73 23.60 15.69
CA ALA A 306 -20.56 24.63 15.06
C ALA A 306 -19.82 25.36 13.92
N ALA A 307 -20.46 25.41 12.75
CA ALA A 307 -20.00 26.20 11.61
C ALA A 307 -19.85 27.68 11.99
N LYS A 308 -18.68 28.27 11.74
CA LYS A 308 -18.49 29.71 11.84
C LYS A 308 -19.42 30.41 10.83
N ARG A 309 -20.14 31.43 11.33
CA ARG A 309 -21.15 32.22 10.61
C ARG A 309 -20.68 32.63 9.19
N PRO A 310 -21.55 32.63 8.18
CA PRO A 310 -21.22 33.17 6.87
C PRO A 310 -21.01 34.69 6.95
N ASN A 311 -19.94 35.17 6.32
CA ASN A 311 -19.70 36.61 6.12
C ASN A 311 -20.79 37.19 5.19
N PRO A 312 -21.24 38.44 5.40
CA PRO A 312 -22.24 39.06 4.53
C PRO A 312 -21.67 39.33 3.12
N PRO A 313 -22.53 39.40 2.09
CA PRO A 313 -22.11 39.54 0.70
C PRO A 313 -21.38 40.87 0.47
N ARG A 314 -20.24 40.79 -0.23
CA ARG A 314 -19.40 41.93 -0.59
C ARG A 314 -20.07 42.72 -1.71
N ILE A 315 -20.43 43.97 -1.43
CA ILE A 315 -20.93 44.94 -2.42
C ILE A 315 -19.84 45.18 -3.46
N ILE A 316 -20.09 44.77 -4.71
CA ILE A 316 -19.27 45.12 -5.86
C ILE A 316 -19.55 46.60 -6.19
N ARG A 317 -18.59 47.49 -5.90
CA ARG A 317 -18.61 48.86 -6.42
C ARG A 317 -17.97 48.87 -7.80
N ASN A 318 -18.79 49.07 -8.84
CA ASN A 318 -18.34 49.42 -10.18
C ASN A 318 -17.51 50.72 -10.14
N PRO A 319 -16.30 50.75 -10.72
CA PRO A 319 -15.66 52.02 -11.03
C PRO A 319 -16.35 52.62 -12.27
N ARG A 320 -17.16 53.64 -12.04
CA ARG A 320 -17.51 54.62 -13.07
C ARG A 320 -16.24 55.39 -13.45
N SER A 321 -15.93 55.43 -14.74
CA SER A 321 -15.22 56.54 -15.40
C SER A 321 -15.93 57.87 -15.08
N PRO A 322 -15.19 58.98 -14.88
CA PRO A 322 -14.78 59.89 -15.98
C PRO A 322 -13.38 60.51 -15.71
N ARG A 323 -12.72 61.29 -16.56
CA ARG A 323 -13.02 62.03 -17.79
C ARG A 323 -11.67 62.34 -18.44
#